data_AF-A0A1H7Y697-F1
#
_entry.id   AF-A0A1H7Y697-F1
#
_cell.length_a   1.000
_cell.length_b   1.000
_cell.length_c   1.000
_cell.angle_alpha   90.00
_cell.angle_beta   90.00
_cell.angle_gamma   90.00
#
_symmetry.space_group_name_H-M   'P 1'
#
loop_
_entity.id
_entity.type
_entity.pdbx_description
1 polymer ?
#
loop_
_entity_poly.entity_id
_entity_poly.type
_entity_poly.pdbx_seq_one_letter_code
_entity_poly.pdbx_strand_id
1 'polypeptide(L)'
;MDWSNVLFQVIDLRSFSSVWYWIMLAVTWSSVSYYVLGVPFDMITRARRSGGQTEDDMVDLVRINVNRLLGIAGSAGLALTAFLCFLLTTLALLGFVYDVEMAQAIFLLTLPLSIAFAVTLASARRIRAADPEPAQLYAMLLRHRLWMQVIGMTAIFVTAMYGMIHVLATVRGL
;
A
#
# COMPACT_ATOMS: atom_id res chain seq x y z
N MET A 1 10.02 -8.37 -38.42
CA MET A 1 10.18 -8.25 -36.95
C MET A 1 8.81 -8.14 -36.37
N ASP A 2 8.41 -9.14 -35.59
CA ASP A 2 7.06 -9.25 -35.08
C ASP A 2 6.99 -8.45 -33.77
N TRP A 3 6.53 -7.20 -33.86
CA TRP A 3 6.50 -6.25 -32.74
C TRP A 3 5.69 -6.77 -31.54
N SER A 4 4.71 -7.63 -31.80
CA SER A 4 3.95 -8.37 -30.79
C SER A 4 4.86 -9.23 -29.92
N ASN A 5 5.75 -10.02 -30.52
CA ASN A 5 6.68 -10.92 -29.81
C ASN A 5 7.75 -10.16 -29.02
N VAL A 6 8.21 -8.99 -29.51
CA VAL A 6 9.09 -8.10 -28.74
C VAL A 6 8.35 -7.50 -27.54
N LEU A 7 7.09 -7.10 -27.72
CA LEU A 7 6.24 -6.61 -26.63
C LEU A 7 6.03 -7.69 -25.57
N PHE A 8 5.76 -8.94 -25.97
CA PHE A 8 5.59 -10.07 -25.05
C PHE A 8 6.92 -10.55 -24.43
N GLN A 9 8.07 -10.37 -25.09
CA GLN A 9 9.38 -10.61 -24.46
C GLN A 9 9.77 -9.52 -23.45
N VAL A 10 9.38 -8.26 -23.67
CA VAL A 10 9.57 -7.18 -22.69
C VAL A 10 8.56 -7.31 -21.53
N ILE A 11 7.38 -7.86 -21.80
CA ILE A 11 6.44 -8.38 -20.80
C ILE A 11 6.85 -9.82 -20.44
N ASP A 12 8.10 -10.02 -20.04
CA ASP A 12 8.54 -11.34 -19.56
C ASP A 12 7.69 -11.72 -18.33
N LEU A 13 7.04 -12.88 -18.38
CA LEU A 13 6.09 -13.35 -17.36
C LEU A 13 6.79 -13.81 -16.06
N ARG A 14 8.12 -13.73 -16.01
CA ARG A 14 8.91 -13.81 -14.78
C ARG A 14 8.71 -12.53 -13.99
N SER A 15 7.77 -12.55 -13.05
CA SER A 15 7.32 -11.38 -12.31
C SER A 15 8.46 -10.56 -11.72
N PHE A 16 9.53 -11.16 -11.21
CA PHE A 16 10.63 -10.40 -10.58
C PHE A 16 11.61 -9.77 -11.58
N SER A 17 11.74 -10.34 -12.78
CA SER A 17 12.58 -9.79 -13.86
C SER A 17 11.83 -8.76 -14.72
N SER A 18 10.50 -8.75 -14.63
CA SER A 18 9.66 -7.85 -15.40
C SER A 18 9.74 -6.40 -14.88
N VAL A 19 10.11 -5.46 -15.75
CA VAL A 19 10.11 -4.02 -15.42
C VAL A 19 8.71 -3.56 -14.99
N TRP A 20 7.66 -4.17 -15.53
CA TRP A 20 6.27 -3.85 -15.19
C TRP A 20 5.92 -4.10 -13.73
N TYR A 21 6.45 -5.18 -13.15
CA TYR A 21 6.26 -5.45 -11.72
C TYR A 21 6.83 -4.31 -10.87
N TRP A 22 8.05 -3.87 -11.19
CA TRP A 22 8.72 -2.78 -10.49
C TRP A 22 8.03 -1.43 -10.67
N ILE A 23 7.54 -1.14 -11.86
CA ILE A 23 6.70 0.06 -12.11
C ILE A 23 5.44 0.00 -11.24
N MET A 24 4.72 -1.13 -11.24
CA MET A 24 3.50 -1.29 -10.44
C MET A 24 3.79 -1.15 -8.94
N LEU A 25 4.87 -1.78 -8.46
CA LEU A 25 5.30 -1.67 -7.06
C LEU A 25 5.61 -0.22 -6.69
N ALA A 26 6.38 0.49 -7.52
CA ALA A 26 6.76 1.88 -7.29
C ALA A 26 5.55 2.82 -7.32
N VAL A 27 4.68 2.70 -8.32
CA VAL A 27 3.45 3.52 -8.45
C VAL A 27 2.51 3.26 -7.28
N THR A 28 2.34 1.99 -6.88
CA THR A 28 1.49 1.62 -5.75
C THR A 28 1.99 2.25 -4.46
N TRP A 29 3.28 2.07 -4.13
CA TRP A 29 3.84 2.62 -2.89
C TRP A 29 3.95 4.13 -2.89
N SER A 30 4.20 4.75 -4.05
CA SER A 30 4.14 6.20 -4.22
C SER A 30 2.74 6.73 -3.91
N SER A 31 1.71 6.09 -4.47
CA SER A 31 0.31 6.46 -4.25
C SER A 31 -0.10 6.29 -2.78
N VAL A 32 0.20 5.13 -2.19
CA VAL A 32 -0.12 4.83 -0.77
C VAL A 32 0.60 5.78 0.18
N SER A 33 1.83 6.19 -0.13
CA SER A 33 2.59 7.13 0.70
C SER A 33 2.17 8.59 0.50
N TYR A 34 1.58 8.92 -0.65
CA TYR A 34 1.11 10.28 -0.98
C TYR A 34 -0.25 10.59 -0.35
N TYR A 35 -1.18 9.63 -0.37
CA TYR A 35 -2.51 9.79 0.24
C TYR A 35 -2.51 9.38 1.71
N VAL A 36 -2.59 10.37 2.60
CA VAL A 36 -2.59 10.19 4.05
C VAL A 36 -4.04 10.18 4.52
N LEU A 37 -4.57 9.01 4.91
CA LEU A 37 -6.00 8.84 5.25
C LEU A 37 -6.96 9.37 4.15
N GLY A 38 -6.58 9.21 2.88
CA GLY A 38 -7.37 9.69 1.73
C GLY A 38 -7.17 11.17 1.40
N VAL A 39 -6.34 11.89 2.15
CA VAL A 39 -6.01 13.30 1.88
C VAL A 39 -4.64 13.41 1.19
N PRO A 40 -4.54 14.14 0.07
CA PRO A 40 -3.25 14.42 -0.58
C PRO A 40 -2.27 15.12 0.36
N PHE A 41 -1.02 14.66 0.41
CA PHE A 41 -0.02 15.22 1.33
C PHE A 41 0.27 16.72 1.10
N ASP A 42 0.18 17.18 -0.15
CA ASP A 42 0.34 18.60 -0.49
C ASP A 42 -0.79 19.46 0.13
N MET A 43 -2.02 18.96 0.21
CA MET A 43 -3.10 19.67 0.93
C MET A 43 -2.78 19.83 2.42
N ILE A 44 -2.26 18.77 3.06
CA ILE A 44 -1.87 18.79 4.48
C ILE A 44 -0.76 19.82 4.72
N THR A 45 0.25 19.86 3.84
CA THR A 45 1.35 20.82 3.98
C THR A 45 0.93 22.26 3.69
N ARG A 46 0.01 22.48 2.72
CA ARG A 46 -0.56 23.80 2.45
C ARG A 46 -1.43 24.30 3.61
N ALA A 47 -2.31 23.45 4.13
CA ALA A 47 -3.15 23.75 5.28
C ALA A 47 -2.31 24.21 6.49
N ARG A 48 -1.23 23.49 6.80
CA ARG A 48 -0.33 23.85 7.91
C ARG A 48 0.38 25.20 7.74
N ARG A 49 0.63 25.62 6.50
CA ARG A 49 1.34 26.87 6.18
C ARG A 49 0.40 28.07 6.12
N SER A 50 -0.75 27.90 5.48
CA SER A 50 -1.68 28.98 5.18
C SER A 50 -2.76 29.17 6.24
N GLY A 51 -3.13 28.11 6.97
CA GLY A 51 -4.24 28.13 7.93
C GLY A 51 -5.58 28.53 7.31
N GLY A 52 -6.51 28.98 8.16
CA GLY A 52 -7.83 29.48 7.76
C GLY A 52 -8.62 28.45 6.95
N GLN A 53 -9.23 28.90 5.85
CA GLN A 53 -10.08 28.04 5.02
C GLN A 53 -9.36 26.77 4.50
N THR A 54 -8.06 26.84 4.20
CA THR A 54 -7.31 25.66 3.73
C THR A 54 -7.17 24.59 4.83
N GLU A 55 -7.12 25.02 6.09
CA GLU A 55 -7.10 24.11 7.24
C GLU A 55 -8.49 23.50 7.46
N ASP A 56 -9.54 24.31 7.41
CA ASP A 56 -10.93 23.85 7.54
C ASP A 56 -11.27 22.80 6.47
N ASP A 57 -10.93 23.08 5.19
CA ASP A 57 -11.16 22.16 4.08
C ASP A 57 -10.42 20.82 4.29
N MET A 58 -9.19 20.87 4.82
CA MET A 58 -8.39 19.68 5.09
C MET A 58 -8.96 18.87 6.26
N VAL A 59 -9.38 19.54 7.34
CA VAL A 59 -10.05 18.91 8.49
C VAL A 59 -11.33 18.21 8.06
N ASP A 60 -12.17 18.87 7.25
CA ASP A 60 -13.41 18.28 6.76
C ASP A 60 -13.15 17.11 5.81
N LEU A 61 -12.15 17.21 4.94
CA LEU A 61 -11.78 16.10 4.07
C LEU A 61 -11.27 14.87 4.86
N VAL A 62 -10.49 15.08 5.92
CA VAL A 62 -10.10 14.00 6.84
C VAL A 62 -11.33 13.39 7.50
N ARG A 63 -12.24 14.23 8.03
CA ARG A 63 -13.48 13.78 8.67
C ARG A 63 -14.32 12.92 7.72
N ILE A 64 -14.52 13.36 6.48
CA ILE A 64 -15.27 12.62 5.46
C ILE A 64 -14.62 11.25 5.20
N ASN A 65 -13.30 11.22 4.99
CA ASN A 65 -12.58 9.98 4.72
C ASN A 65 -12.60 9.01 5.91
N VAL A 66 -12.41 9.51 7.13
CA VAL A 66 -12.50 8.71 8.37
C VAL A 66 -13.89 8.11 8.51
N ASN A 67 -14.95 8.89 8.29
CA ASN A 67 -16.33 8.42 8.39
C ASN A 67 -16.63 7.32 7.36
N ARG A 68 -16.19 7.52 6.11
CA ARG A 68 -16.34 6.53 5.04
C ARG A 68 -15.58 5.23 5.36
N LEU A 69 -14.33 5.33 5.79
CA LEU A 69 -13.51 4.17 6.14
C LEU A 69 -14.12 3.37 7.29
N LEU A 70 -14.55 4.04 8.36
CA LEU A 70 -15.18 3.39 9.50
C LEU A 70 -16.56 2.82 9.17
N GLY A 71 -17.32 3.48 8.30
CA GLY A 71 -18.60 2.97 7.80
C GLY A 71 -18.44 1.65 7.06
N ILE A 72 -17.48 1.57 6.12
CA ILE A 72 -17.17 0.33 5.39
C ILE A 72 -16.65 -0.76 6.35
N ALA A 73 -15.76 -0.40 7.27
CA ALA A 73 -15.22 -1.34 8.24
C ALA A 73 -16.30 -1.86 9.21
N GLY A 74 -17.30 -1.04 9.55
CA GLY A 74 -18.42 -1.44 10.41
C GLY A 74 -19.39 -2.40 9.73
N SER A 75 -19.68 -2.20 8.44
CA SER A 75 -20.64 -3.02 7.70
C SER A 75 -20.03 -4.28 7.06
N ALA A 76 -18.82 -4.18 6.51
CA ALA A 76 -18.18 -5.24 5.73
C ALA A 76 -16.85 -5.72 6.31
N GLY A 77 -16.38 -5.16 7.43
CA GLY A 77 -15.04 -5.41 7.95
C GLY A 77 -14.73 -6.88 8.22
N LEU A 78 -15.69 -7.64 8.79
CA LEU A 78 -15.51 -9.07 9.04
C LEU A 78 -15.35 -9.86 7.73
N ALA A 79 -16.25 -9.64 6.77
CA ALA A 79 -16.22 -10.31 5.47
C ALA A 79 -14.95 -9.97 4.68
N LEU A 80 -14.55 -8.69 4.66
CA LEU A 80 -13.33 -8.23 4.02
C LEU A 80 -12.08 -8.84 4.67
N THR A 81 -12.04 -8.91 6.00
CA THR A 81 -10.90 -9.51 6.73
C THR A 81 -10.80 -11.01 6.44
N ALA A 82 -11.93 -11.74 6.49
CA ALA A 82 -11.96 -13.16 6.17
C ALA A 82 -11.50 -13.44 4.73
N PHE A 83 -12.00 -12.66 3.77
CA PHE A 83 -11.58 -12.76 2.37
C PHE A 83 -10.09 -12.45 2.21
N LEU A 84 -9.58 -11.40 2.87
CA LEU A 84 -8.17 -11.02 2.79
C LEU A 84 -7.25 -12.09 3.39
N CYS A 85 -7.62 -12.68 4.53
CA CYS A 85 -6.88 -13.80 5.11
C CYS A 85 -6.89 -15.03 4.20
N PHE A 86 -8.04 -15.36 3.61
CA PHE A 86 -8.15 -16.45 2.64
C PHE A 86 -7.26 -16.20 1.41
N LEU A 87 -7.31 -15.00 0.84
CA LEU A 87 -6.51 -14.59 -0.32
C LEU A 87 -5.02 -14.66 -0.01
N LEU A 88 -4.57 -14.06 1.10
CA LEU A 88 -3.16 -14.08 1.50
C LEU A 88 -2.67 -15.51 1.76
N THR A 89 -3.48 -16.37 2.39
CA THR A 89 -3.13 -17.77 2.63
C THR A 89 -2.99 -18.53 1.31
N THR A 90 -3.94 -18.33 0.39
CA THR A 90 -3.91 -18.96 -0.94
C THR A 90 -2.68 -18.53 -1.73
N LEU A 91 -2.38 -17.23 -1.74
CA LEU A 91 -1.17 -16.69 -2.38
C LEU A 91 0.11 -17.21 -1.73
N ALA A 92 0.14 -17.35 -0.41
CA ALA A 92 1.29 -17.91 0.30
C ALA A 92 1.52 -19.38 -0.07
N LEU A 93 0.46 -20.19 -0.10
CA LEU A 93 0.58 -21.61 -0.50
C LEU A 93 1.03 -21.72 -1.96
N LEU A 94 0.35 -21.03 -2.88
CA LEU A 94 0.74 -21.05 -4.30
C LEU A 94 2.16 -20.55 -4.52
N GLY A 95 2.54 -19.46 -3.84
CA GLY A 95 3.83 -18.84 -4.02
C GLY A 95 4.99 -19.63 -3.43
N PHE A 96 4.89 -20.07 -2.17
CA PHE A 96 6.03 -20.60 -1.42
C PHE A 96 6.00 -22.13 -1.22
N VAL A 97 4.87 -22.79 -1.47
CA VAL A 97 4.76 -24.26 -1.40
C VAL A 97 4.75 -24.88 -2.79
N TYR A 98 4.06 -24.23 -3.74
CA TYR A 98 3.96 -24.70 -5.13
C TYR A 98 4.88 -23.94 -6.11
N ASP A 99 5.75 -23.06 -5.60
CA ASP A 99 6.74 -22.29 -6.36
C ASP A 99 6.18 -21.51 -7.56
N VAL A 100 4.94 -21.00 -7.43
CA VAL A 100 4.34 -20.13 -8.43
C VAL A 100 4.87 -18.70 -8.26
N GLU A 101 5.84 -18.31 -9.10
CA GLU A 101 6.51 -16.99 -9.06
C GLU A 101 5.52 -15.81 -9.03
N MET A 102 4.49 -15.85 -9.88
CA MET A 102 3.46 -14.80 -9.92
C MET A 102 2.73 -14.65 -8.58
N ALA A 103 2.45 -15.77 -7.89
CA ALA A 103 1.80 -15.73 -6.59
C ALA A 103 2.72 -15.15 -5.51
N GLN A 104 4.02 -15.43 -5.55
CA GLN A 104 5.02 -14.81 -4.66
C GLN A 104 5.05 -13.28 -4.87
N ALA A 105 5.08 -12.83 -6.12
CA ALA A 105 5.14 -11.41 -6.46
C ALA A 105 3.88 -10.65 -5.99
N ILE A 106 2.69 -11.23 -6.21
CA ILE A 106 1.41 -10.66 -5.73
C ILE A 106 1.33 -10.70 -4.21
N PHE A 107 1.81 -11.76 -3.56
CA PHE A 107 1.85 -11.86 -2.11
C PHE A 107 2.71 -10.76 -1.49
N LEU A 108 3.94 -10.57 -2.01
CA LEU A 108 4.88 -9.55 -1.54
C LEU A 108 4.36 -8.12 -1.74
N LEU A 109 3.47 -7.90 -2.72
CA LEU A 109 2.76 -6.63 -2.87
C LEU A 109 1.58 -6.51 -1.90
N THR A 110 0.74 -7.54 -1.80
CA THR A 110 -0.57 -7.49 -1.13
C THR A 110 -0.45 -7.57 0.39
N LEU A 111 0.50 -8.37 0.92
CA LEU A 111 0.72 -8.50 2.36
C LEU A 111 1.03 -7.14 3.02
N PRO A 112 2.04 -6.37 2.60
CA PRO A 112 2.32 -5.09 3.24
C PRO A 112 1.22 -4.04 2.99
N LEU A 113 0.48 -4.12 1.87
CA LEU A 113 -0.71 -3.29 1.66
C LEU A 113 -1.82 -3.60 2.69
N SER A 114 -2.01 -4.87 3.06
CA SER A 114 -2.95 -5.25 4.13
C SER A 114 -2.57 -4.63 5.47
N ILE A 115 -1.28 -4.58 5.78
CA ILE A 115 -0.74 -3.95 6.99
C ILE A 115 -0.96 -2.43 6.93
N ALA A 116 -0.65 -1.80 5.79
CA ALA A 116 -0.89 -0.37 5.59
C ALA A 116 -2.37 -0.02 5.79
N PHE A 117 -3.28 -0.82 5.22
CA PHE A 117 -4.73 -0.65 5.41
C PHE A 117 -5.15 -0.80 6.88
N ALA A 118 -4.60 -1.78 7.61
CA ALA A 118 -4.87 -1.95 9.03
C ALA A 118 -4.39 -0.74 9.85
N VAL A 119 -3.22 -0.18 9.54
CA VAL A 119 -2.71 1.05 10.19
C VAL A 119 -3.59 2.25 9.83
N THR A 120 -4.05 2.38 8.59
CA THR A 120 -5.03 3.41 8.17
C THR A 120 -6.31 3.33 8.99
N LEU A 121 -6.87 2.13 9.15
CA LEU A 121 -8.09 1.92 9.93
C LEU A 121 -7.87 2.23 11.41
N ALA A 122 -6.74 1.82 11.98
CA ALA A 122 -6.37 2.14 13.37
C ALA A 122 -6.22 3.66 13.59
N SER A 123 -5.57 4.37 12.65
CA SER A 123 -5.46 5.83 12.70
C SER A 123 -6.83 6.50 12.58
N ALA A 124 -7.70 6.03 11.68
CA ALA A 124 -9.06 6.56 11.54
C ALA A 124 -9.88 6.41 12.82
N ARG A 125 -9.82 5.23 13.47
CA ARG A 125 -10.47 4.99 14.77
C ARG A 125 -9.94 5.93 15.86
N ARG A 126 -8.62 6.12 15.92
CA ARG A 126 -7.97 7.03 16.89
C ARG A 126 -8.40 8.49 16.68
N ILE A 127 -8.41 8.97 15.44
CA ILE A 127 -8.85 10.34 15.12
C ILE A 127 -10.32 10.51 15.50
N ARG A 128 -11.17 9.55 15.14
CA ARG A 128 -12.60 9.61 15.47
C ARG A 128 -12.87 9.62 16.98
N ALA A 129 -12.09 8.87 17.75
CA ALA A 129 -12.25 8.78 19.20
C ALA A 129 -11.68 9.99 19.94
N ALA A 130 -10.59 10.58 19.44
CA ALA A 130 -9.93 11.71 20.08
C ALA A 130 -10.57 13.07 19.75
N ASP A 131 -11.30 13.16 18.64
CA ASP A 131 -11.83 14.42 18.07
C ASP A 131 -10.82 15.58 18.16
N PRO A 132 -9.61 15.40 17.57
CA PRO A 132 -8.47 16.25 17.85
C PRO A 132 -8.66 17.67 17.30
N GLU A 133 -8.17 18.66 18.05
CA GLU A 133 -7.95 20.00 17.52
C GLU A 133 -6.98 19.96 16.31
N PRO A 134 -7.04 20.95 15.39
CA PRO A 134 -6.26 20.94 14.15
C PRO A 134 -4.75 20.70 14.35
N ALA A 135 -4.15 21.33 15.36
CA ALA A 135 -2.73 21.14 15.69
C ALA A 135 -2.38 19.68 16.02
N GLN A 136 -3.25 18.99 16.78
CA GLN A 136 -3.10 17.59 17.13
C GLN A 136 -3.35 16.69 15.92
N LEU A 137 -4.33 17.05 15.07
CA LEU A 137 -4.65 16.33 13.85
C LEU A 137 -3.44 16.25 12.91
N TYR A 138 -2.70 17.35 12.70
CA TYR A 138 -1.48 17.31 11.89
C TYR A 138 -0.45 16.31 12.40
N ALA A 139 -0.22 16.26 13.71
CA ALA A 139 0.73 15.32 14.31
C ALA A 139 0.29 13.87 14.06
N MET A 140 -1.01 13.58 14.14
CA MET A 140 -1.57 12.26 13.85
C MET A 140 -1.42 11.90 12.36
N LEU A 141 -1.68 12.83 11.44
CA LEU A 141 -1.52 12.64 10.00
C LEU A 141 -0.07 12.40 9.61
N LEU A 142 0.87 13.18 10.16
CA LEU A 142 2.30 13.01 9.91
C LEU A 142 2.83 11.67 10.45
N ARG A 143 2.35 11.25 11.63
CA ARG A 143 2.67 9.92 12.18
C ARG A 143 2.12 8.81 11.30
N HIS A 144 0.89 8.94 10.81
CA HIS A 144 0.32 7.99 9.86
C HIS A 144 1.15 7.89 8.58
N ARG A 145 1.54 9.03 7.99
CA ARG A 145 2.42 9.06 6.81
C ARG A 145 3.77 8.40 7.06
N LEU A 146 4.40 8.66 8.21
CA LEU A 146 5.66 8.01 8.58
C LEU A 146 5.52 6.49 8.57
N TRP A 147 4.44 5.96 9.15
CA TRP A 147 4.17 4.53 9.10
C TRP A 147 3.97 4.02 7.67
N MET A 148 3.26 4.74 6.80
CA MET A 148 3.12 4.32 5.39
C MET A 148 4.47 4.25 4.67
N GLN A 149 5.35 5.22 4.92
CA GLN A 149 6.69 5.24 4.35
C GLN A 149 7.56 4.11 4.87
N VAL A 150 7.53 3.83 6.19
CA VAL A 150 8.28 2.72 6.78
C VAL A 150 7.81 1.39 6.20
N ILE A 151 6.50 1.14 6.17
CA ILE A 151 5.94 -0.09 5.61
C ILE A 151 6.34 -0.22 4.13
N GLY A 152 6.22 0.85 3.35
CA GLY A 152 6.56 0.82 1.94
C GLY A 152 8.04 0.61 1.66
N MET A 153 8.91 1.28 2.41
CA MET A 153 10.36 1.11 2.29
C MET A 153 10.76 -0.32 2.67
N THR A 154 10.21 -0.87 3.76
CA THR A 154 10.43 -2.27 4.14
C THR A 154 9.89 -3.24 3.08
N ALA A 155 8.70 -2.99 2.55
CA ALA A 155 8.09 -3.83 1.52
C ALA A 155 8.93 -3.86 0.23
N ILE A 156 9.33 -2.70 -0.27
CA ILE A 156 10.17 -2.58 -1.47
C ILE A 156 11.52 -3.27 -1.24
N PHE A 157 12.13 -3.04 -0.08
CA PHE A 157 13.41 -3.66 0.27
C PHE A 157 13.33 -5.19 0.30
N VAL A 158 12.35 -5.75 1.03
CA VAL A 158 12.14 -7.20 1.13
C VAL A 158 11.85 -7.80 -0.25
N THR A 159 11.01 -7.13 -1.03
CA THR A 159 10.66 -7.55 -2.39
C THR A 159 11.89 -7.55 -3.31
N ALA A 160 12.73 -6.52 -3.25
CA ALA A 160 13.97 -6.45 -4.03
C ALA A 160 14.96 -7.53 -3.63
N MET A 161 15.15 -7.74 -2.33
CA MET A 161 16.03 -8.79 -1.83
C MET A 161 15.55 -10.18 -2.27
N TYR A 162 14.25 -10.46 -2.13
CA TYR A 162 13.67 -11.72 -2.55
C TYR A 162 13.76 -11.93 -4.07
N GLY A 163 13.36 -10.92 -4.85
CA GLY A 163 13.44 -10.97 -6.31
C GLY A 163 14.86 -11.20 -6.83
N MET A 164 15.86 -10.55 -6.22
CA MET A 164 17.27 -10.79 -6.57
C MET A 164 17.73 -12.21 -6.26
N ILE A 165 17.35 -12.78 -5.11
CA ILE A 165 17.67 -14.17 -4.76
C ILE A 165 17.03 -15.13 -5.78
N HIS A 166 15.78 -14.88 -6.16
CA HIS A 166 15.05 -15.70 -7.13
C HIS A 166 15.69 -15.66 -8.52
N VAL A 167 16.08 -14.46 -8.98
CA VAL A 167 16.81 -14.27 -10.25
C VAL A 167 18.17 -14.99 -10.20
N LEU A 168 18.92 -14.86 -9.11
CA LEU A 168 20.23 -15.51 -8.96
C LEU A 168 20.14 -17.04 -8.91
N ALA A 169 19.12 -17.60 -8.25
CA ALA A 169 18.86 -19.03 -8.23
C ALA A 169 18.59 -19.55 -9.66
N THR A 170 17.70 -18.85 -10.38
CA THR A 170 17.35 -19.19 -11.78
C THR A 170 18.58 -19.13 -12.71
N VAL A 171 19.45 -18.14 -12.54
CA VAL A 171 20.69 -17.99 -13.35
C VAL A 171 21.72 -19.07 -13.03
N ARG A 172 21.75 -19.59 -11.80
CA ARG A 172 22.67 -20.65 -11.37
C ARG A 172 22.24 -22.06 -11.78
N GLY A 173 21.09 -22.22 -12.43
CA GLY A 173 20.61 -23.52 -12.91
C GLY A 173 20.23 -24.50 -11.80
N LEU A 174 19.89 -23.96 -10.62
CA LEU A 174 19.20 -24.68 -9.55
C LEU A 174 17.70 -24.42 -9.66
#